data_AF-A0A920HDU6-F1
#
_entry.id   AF-A0A920HDU6-F1
#
_cell.length_a   1.000
_cell.length_b   1.000
_cell.length_c   1.000
_cell.angle_alpha   90.00
_cell.angle_beta   90.00
_cell.angle_gamma   90.00
#
_symmetry.space_group_name_H-M   'P 1'
#
loop_
_entity.id
_entity.type
_entity.pdbx_description
1 polymer ?
#
loop_
_entity_poly.entity_id
_entity_poly.type
_entity_poly.pdbx_seq_one_letter_code
_entity_poly.pdbx_strand_id
1 'polypeptide(L)' 'MYESTFADGIIPANWIFNASMSFDVPELDGRIKVGAVNLTGDDYTSIPFAGMIGSQYYIKFTLNP' A
#
# COMPACT_ATOMS: atom_id res chain seq x y z
N MET A 1 17.12 -12.12 6.73
CA MET A 1 16.69 -13.46 7.19
C MET A 1 15.51 -13.25 8.10
N TYR A 2 14.41 -13.95 7.85
CA TYR A 2 13.26 -13.99 8.74
C TYR A 2 13.36 -15.26 9.60
N GLU A 3 13.03 -15.14 10.88
CA GLU A 3 13.09 -16.24 11.85
C GLU A 3 11.91 -16.19 12.80
N SER A 4 11.26 -17.33 13.07
CA SER A 4 10.16 -17.45 14.02
C SER A 4 9.98 -18.88 14.53
N THR A 5 9.20 -19.08 15.58
CA THR A 5 8.89 -20.44 16.11
C THR A 5 8.14 -21.34 15.13
N PHE A 6 7.55 -20.78 14.07
CA PHE A 6 6.72 -21.51 13.11
C PHE A 6 7.38 -21.66 11.73
N ALA A 7 8.26 -20.75 11.35
CA ALA A 7 8.86 -20.69 10.02
C ALA A 7 10.13 -19.83 9.99
N ASP A 8 11.11 -20.30 9.21
CA ASP A 8 12.35 -19.59 8.90
C ASP A 8 12.50 -19.47 7.38
N GLY A 9 13.09 -18.37 6.91
CA GLY A 9 13.28 -18.18 5.48
C GLY A 9 14.08 -16.95 5.09
N ILE A 10 14.62 -16.97 3.88
CA ILE A 10 15.26 -15.81 3.27
C ILE A 10 14.18 -15.01 2.53
N ILE A 11 13.90 -13.80 3.02
CA ILE A 11 13.11 -12.81 2.30
C ILE A 11 14.07 -11.91 1.52
N PRO A 12 13.93 -11.79 0.19
CA PRO A 12 14.75 -10.88 -0.60
C PRO A 12 14.48 -9.43 -0.22
N ALA A 13 15.51 -8.59 -0.31
CA ALA A 13 15.33 -7.16 -0.13
C ALA A 13 14.50 -6.58 -1.28
N ASN A 14 13.50 -5.79 -0.95
CA ASN A 14 12.66 -5.08 -1.90
C ASN A 14 12.55 -3.59 -1.50
N TRP A 15 12.33 -2.73 -2.47
CA TRP A 15 12.02 -1.32 -2.24
C TRP A 15 10.59 -1.06 -2.72
N ILE A 16 9.90 -0.15 -2.04
CA ILE A 16 8.48 0.13 -2.29
C ILE A 16 8.32 1.63 -2.49
N PHE A 17 7.67 2.01 -3.58
CA PHE A 17 7.29 3.40 -3.84
C PHE A 17 5.79 3.60 -3.63
N ASN A 18 5.43 4.52 -2.73
CA ASN A 18 4.05 4.86 -2.43
C ASN A 18 3.79 6.31 -2.81
N ALA A 19 2.63 6.57 -3.41
CA ALA A 19 2.25 7.92 -3.83
C ALA A 19 0.78 8.17 -3.52
N SER A 20 0.45 9.41 -3.17
CA SER A 20 -0.94 9.84 -3.02
C SER A 20 -1.09 11.32 -3.30
N MET A 21 -2.22 11.69 -3.89
CA MET A 21 -2.60 13.07 -4.16
C MET A 21 -3.98 13.35 -3.59
N SER A 22 -4.17 14.55 -3.05
CA SER A 22 -5.46 15.00 -2.52
C SER A 22 -5.92 16.23 -3.29
N PHE A 23 -7.22 16.30 -3.55
CA PHE A 23 -7.90 17.38 -4.24
C PHE A 23 -9.03 17.88 -3.36
N ASP A 24 -9.03 19.17 -3.08
CA ASP A 24 -10.14 19.82 -2.39
C ASP A 24 -11.30 20.02 -3.38
N VAL A 25 -12.51 19.65 -2.95
CA VAL A 25 -13.76 19.82 -3.70
C VAL A 25 -14.69 20.72 -2.87
N PRO A 26 -14.45 22.05 -2.89
CA PRO A 26 -15.13 22.98 -2.00
C PRO A 26 -16.64 23.06 -2.25
N GLU A 27 -17.09 22.80 -3.48
CA GLU A 27 -18.52 22.78 -3.85
C GLU A 27 -19.32 21.68 -3.14
N LEU A 28 -18.63 20.63 -2.68
CA LEU A 28 -19.23 19.48 -1.98
C LEU A 28 -18.80 19.42 -0.50
N ASP A 29 -18.20 20.50 0.01
CA ASP A 29 -17.52 20.56 1.31
C ASP A 29 -16.67 19.30 1.59
N GLY A 30 -15.87 18.92 0.59
CA GLY A 30 -15.26 17.60 0.57
C GLY A 30 -13.85 17.57 0.03
N ARG A 31 -13.23 16.40 0.15
CA ARG A 31 -11.89 16.10 -0.36
C ARG A 31 -11.86 14.74 -1.04
N ILE A 32 -11.32 14.70 -2.25
CA ILE A 32 -11.01 13.46 -2.96
C ILE A 32 -9.52 13.17 -2.77
N LYS A 33 -9.18 11.95 -2.39
CA LYS A 33 -7.81 11.46 -2.31
C LYS A 33 -7.66 10.24 -3.20
N VAL A 34 -6.66 10.26 -4.06
CA VAL A 34 -6.26 9.12 -4.87
C VAL A 34 -4.87 8.68 -4.43
N GLY A 35 -4.61 7.39 -4.43
CA GLY A 35 -3.28 6.90 -4.07
C GLY A 35 -3.03 5.47 -4.49
N ALA A 36 -1.75 5.14 -4.45
CA ALA A 36 -1.21 3.82 -4.74
C ALA A 36 -0.21 3.42 -3.66
N VAL A 37 -0.27 2.16 -3.26
CA VAL A 37 0.70 1.48 -2.42
C VAL A 37 1.42 0.46 -3.29
N ASN A 38 2.74 0.46 -3.23
CA ASN A 38 3.60 -0.33 -4.11
C ASN A 38 3.33 -0.05 -5.60
N LEU A 39 3.47 1.22 -6.00
CA LEU A 39 3.21 1.69 -7.36
C LEU A 39 4.14 1.04 -8.41
N THR A 40 5.32 0.58 -7.99
CA THR A 40 6.32 -0.04 -8.87
C THR A 40 5.99 -1.48 -9.26
N GLY A 41 5.08 -2.14 -8.54
CA GLY A 41 4.56 -3.46 -8.93
C GLY A 41 5.44 -4.64 -8.55
N ASP A 42 6.50 -4.43 -7.77
CA ASP A 42 7.32 -5.54 -7.29
C ASP A 42 6.59 -6.28 -6.17
N ASP A 43 6.19 -7.52 -6.46
CA ASP A 43 5.55 -8.38 -5.48
C ASP A 43 6.53 -8.73 -4.35
N TYR A 44 6.10 -8.52 -3.11
CA TYR A 44 6.90 -8.80 -1.93
C TYR A 44 6.07 -9.49 -0.84
N THR A 45 6.76 -10.13 0.10
CA THR A 45 6.17 -10.69 1.31
C THR A 45 6.97 -10.23 2.52
N SER A 46 6.29 -10.02 3.64
CA SER A 46 6.91 -9.70 4.93
C SER A 46 7.21 -10.94 5.77
N ILE A 47 6.62 -12.08 5.43
CA ILE A 47 6.73 -13.35 6.17
C ILE A 47 6.90 -14.49 5.16
N PRO A 48 7.78 -15.47 5.41
CA PRO A 48 7.88 -16.65 4.57
C PRO A 48 6.53 -17.37 4.46
N PHE A 49 6.23 -17.92 3.28
CA PHE A 49 5.02 -18.71 3.02
C PHE A 49 3.68 -17.95 3.09
N ALA A 50 3.70 -16.63 3.31
CA ALA A 50 2.52 -15.77 3.16
C ALA A 50 2.27 -15.41 1.68
N GLY A 51 1.04 -14.99 1.38
CA GLY A 51 0.68 -14.47 0.05
C GLY A 51 1.42 -13.18 -0.28
N MET A 52 1.70 -12.96 -1.56
CA MET A 52 2.38 -11.74 -2.03
C MET A 52 1.44 -10.53 -1.96
N ILE A 53 1.97 -9.37 -1.55
CA ILE A 53 1.18 -8.16 -1.26
C ILE A 53 0.79 -7.38 -2.54
N GLY A 54 1.64 -7.41 -3.56
CA GLY A 54 1.44 -6.68 -4.83
C GLY A 54 1.15 -5.19 -4.70
N SER A 55 0.48 -4.63 -5.71
CA SER A 55 0.08 -3.22 -5.77
C SER A 55 -1.35 -3.00 -5.33
N GLN A 56 -1.61 -1.91 -4.59
CA GLN A 56 -2.95 -1.51 -4.20
C GLN A 56 -3.23 -0.09 -4.64
N TYR A 57 -4.40 0.13 -5.27
CA TYR A 57 -4.85 1.44 -5.74
C TYR A 57 -6.16 1.79 -5.05
N TYR A 58 -6.30 3.05 -4.62
CA TYR A 58 -7.49 3.50 -3.91
C TYR A 58 -7.92 4.91 -4.32
N ILE A 59 -9.23 5.12 -4.21
CA ILE A 59 -9.88 6.41 -4.28
C ILE A 59 -10.70 6.56 -3.00
N LYS A 60 -10.52 7.67 -2.30
CA LYS A 60 -11.25 8.02 -1.08
C LYS A 60 -11.92 9.36 -1.27
N PHE A 61 -13.20 9.44 -0.94
CA PHE A 61 -13.92 10.69 -0.80
C PHE A 61 -14.22 10.93 0.67
N THR A 62 -14.03 12.16 1.14
CA THR A 62 -14.35 12.60 2.50
C THR A 62 -15.31 13.78 2.38
N LEU A 63 -16.47 13.68 3.02
CA LEU A 63 -17.41 14.78 3.22
C LEU A 63 -17.13 15.39 4.59
N ASN A 64 -16.98 16.70 4.64
CA ASN A 64 -17.02 17.48 5.87
C ASN A 64 -18.43 18.10 5.96
N PRO A 65 -19.30 17.59 6.84
CA PRO A 65 -20.60 18.19 7.08
C PRO A 65 -20.50 19.50 7.90
#